data_AF-A0A5N7W784-F1
#
_entry.id   AF-A0A5N7W784-F1
#
_cell.length_a   1.000
_cell.length_b   1.000
_cell.length_c   1.000
_cell.angle_alpha   90.00
_cell.angle_beta   90.00
_cell.angle_gamma   90.00
#
_symmetry.space_group_name_H-M   'P 1'
#
loop_
_entity.id
_entity.type
_entity.pdbx_description
1 polymer ?
#
loop_
_entity_poly.entity_id
_entity_poly.type
_entity_poly.pdbx_seq_one_letter_code
_entity_poly.pdbx_strand_id
1 'polypeptide(L)'
;MERKPSFLRAQEFLATRASLGPIMKRVGVVLHANIDAVADAGKRLDDLVQSAFDRMEEALERRFADFSDANQQRVIQFFYAESRGVPAKEQVEMLIAGKDSSAVATAAAQQRHIPEAVQFALVEHCSQHAYAMRALAVNMGTRPAVLAPLVEHPDSDVRLAVAAHIGNRMKIEEIALNSEKQNVFDAIVECYEGRFAPFLVPVCRDADQIQQMFDHTTMTPGNARLFIDNPYSPNGVLLDIASSVTTRLMPGGAEALEDVKTLLETRLSRAEDNSAPEM
;
A
#
# COMPACT_ATOMS: atom_id res chain seq x y z
N MET A 1 -17.56 18.32 -33.79
CA MET A 1 -16.51 17.32 -34.09
C MET A 1 -15.33 18.06 -34.70
N GLU A 2 -14.35 18.46 -33.88
CA GLU A 2 -13.11 19.04 -34.38
C GLU A 2 -12.20 17.92 -34.91
N ARG A 3 -11.76 18.03 -36.16
CA ARG A 3 -10.81 17.07 -36.76
C ARG A 3 -9.46 17.20 -36.04
N LYS A 4 -8.98 16.11 -35.45
CA LYS A 4 -7.59 16.03 -34.96
C LYS A 4 -6.63 16.22 -36.14
N PRO A 5 -5.60 17.09 -36.02
CA PRO A 5 -4.61 17.26 -37.07
C PRO A 5 -3.80 15.97 -37.22
N SER A 6 -3.76 15.41 -38.44
CA SER A 6 -2.89 14.29 -38.80
C SER A 6 -1.67 14.83 -39.53
N PHE A 7 -0.47 14.47 -39.05
CA PHE A 7 0.81 14.89 -39.63
C PHE A 7 1.40 13.73 -40.42
N LEU A 8 1.87 14.00 -41.64
CA LEU A 8 2.44 12.96 -42.52
C LEU A 8 3.94 12.78 -42.30
N ARG A 9 4.64 13.77 -41.72
CA ARG A 9 6.08 13.72 -41.46
C ARG A 9 6.42 14.14 -40.03
N ALA A 10 7.40 13.46 -39.43
CA ALA A 10 7.84 13.71 -38.05
C ALA A 10 8.36 15.15 -37.84
N GLN A 11 8.98 15.75 -38.86
CA GLN A 11 9.48 17.13 -38.80
C GLN A 11 8.36 18.17 -38.69
N GLU A 12 7.22 17.94 -39.34
CA GLU A 12 6.05 18.84 -39.27
C GLU A 12 5.39 18.79 -37.88
N PHE A 13 5.32 17.61 -37.28
CA PHE A 13 4.87 17.44 -35.90
C PHE A 13 5.78 18.17 -34.92
N LEU A 14 7.11 18.04 -35.07
CA LEU A 14 8.08 18.68 -34.19
C LEU A 14 8.09 20.20 -34.34
N ALA A 15 7.98 20.73 -35.56
CA ALA A 15 7.88 22.17 -35.81
C ALA A 15 6.59 22.75 -35.19
N THR A 16 5.47 22.04 -35.35
CA THR A 16 4.18 22.43 -34.74
C THR A 16 4.28 22.39 -33.21
N ARG A 17 4.92 21.36 -32.63
CA ARG A 17 5.11 21.24 -31.19
C ARG A 17 6.07 22.28 -30.61
N ALA A 18 7.12 22.65 -31.35
CA ALA A 18 8.04 23.72 -30.95
C ALA A 18 7.37 25.11 -30.98
N SER A 19 6.44 25.33 -31.93
CA SER A 19 5.66 26.57 -32.03
C SER A 19 4.63 26.76 -30.92
N LEU A 20 4.20 25.67 -30.27
CA LEU A 20 3.20 25.69 -29.19
C LEU A 20 3.79 26.04 -27.81
N GLY A 21 5.10 26.32 -27.74
CA GLY A 21 5.79 26.64 -26.48
C GLY A 21 5.81 25.47 -25.49
N PRO A 22 6.63 25.54 -24.41
CA PRO A 22 6.58 24.54 -23.36
C PRO A 22 5.19 24.58 -22.72
N ILE A 23 4.47 23.46 -22.74
CA ILE A 23 3.27 23.27 -21.93
C ILE A 23 3.73 23.27 -20.46
N MET A 24 3.90 24.46 -19.89
CA MET A 24 3.95 24.62 -18.45
C MET A 24 2.57 24.24 -17.94
N LYS A 25 2.40 22.98 -17.52
CA LYS A 25 1.33 22.61 -16.60
C LYS A 25 1.54 23.48 -15.37
N ARG A 26 0.78 24.57 -15.24
CA ARG A 26 0.69 25.34 -14.01
C ARG A 26 0.20 24.38 -12.93
N VAL A 27 1.12 23.93 -12.07
CA VAL A 27 0.78 23.20 -10.86
C VAL A 27 0.28 24.26 -9.89
N GLY A 28 -1.03 24.50 -9.87
CA GLY A 28 -1.66 25.30 -8.83
C GLY A 28 -1.66 24.48 -7.55
N VAL A 29 -0.79 24.82 -6.60
CA VAL A 29 -0.87 24.29 -5.23
C VAL A 29 -1.99 25.06 -4.52
N VAL A 30 -3.14 24.42 -4.31
CA VAL A 30 -4.25 25.01 -3.53
C VAL A 30 -3.94 24.79 -2.04
N LEU A 31 -3.35 25.81 -1.41
CA LEU A 31 -3.15 25.83 0.04
C LEU A 31 -4.48 26.21 0.71
N HIS A 32 -5.06 25.27 1.47
CA HIS A 32 -6.18 25.56 2.37
C HIS A 32 -5.59 26.00 3.71
N ALA A 33 -5.66 27.30 4.02
CA ALA A 33 -5.33 27.83 5.34
C ALA A 33 -6.62 28.27 6.03
N ASN A 34 -6.96 27.62 7.15
CA ASN A 34 -8.04 28.06 8.03
C ASN A 34 -7.47 29.13 8.97
N ILE A 35 -7.88 30.38 8.80
CA ILE A 35 -7.31 31.55 9.48
C ILE A 35 -8.19 31.92 10.68
N ASP A 36 -8.12 31.14 11.75
CA ASP A 36 -8.72 31.51 13.04
C ASP A 36 -7.61 31.96 14.00
N ALA A 37 -7.09 33.19 13.80
CA ALA A 37 -6.47 34.10 14.78
C ALA A 37 -5.51 35.10 14.09
N VAL A 38 -5.87 36.39 14.13
CA VAL A 38 -5.28 37.48 13.32
C VAL A 38 -3.93 38.00 13.82
N ALA A 39 -3.42 37.57 14.99
CA ALA A 39 -2.17 38.10 15.54
C ALA A 39 -0.89 37.39 15.04
N ASP A 40 -0.98 36.11 14.64
CA ASP A 40 0.16 35.30 14.19
C ASP A 40 0.10 34.91 12.70
N ALA A 41 -0.92 35.39 11.99
CA ALA A 41 -1.21 34.96 10.63
C ALA A 41 -0.08 35.26 9.64
N GLY A 42 0.63 36.38 9.79
CA GLY A 42 1.73 36.78 8.90
C GLY A 42 2.97 35.88 9.01
N LYS A 43 3.47 35.66 10.23
CA LYS A 43 4.59 34.73 10.47
C LYS A 43 4.24 33.30 10.07
N ARG A 44 3.03 32.85 10.37
CA ARG A 44 2.56 31.52 9.95
C ARG A 44 2.43 31.40 8.44
N LEU A 45 2.07 32.46 7.74
CA LEU A 45 2.05 32.49 6.27
C LEU A 45 3.46 32.43 5.69
N ASP A 46 4.40 33.22 6.23
CA ASP A 46 5.79 33.20 5.80
C ASP A 46 6.44 31.83 6.06
N ASP A 47 6.19 31.23 7.23
CA ASP A 47 6.67 29.88 7.58
C ASP A 47 6.04 28.81 6.66
N LEU A 48 4.74 28.92 6.36
CA LEU A 48 4.06 28.01 5.43
C LEU A 48 4.60 28.14 4.01
N VAL A 49 4.82 29.38 3.53
CA VAL A 49 5.38 29.67 2.21
C VAL A 49 6.81 29.15 2.12
N GLN A 50 7.64 29.40 3.14
CA GLN A 50 9.02 28.90 3.19
C GLN A 50 9.03 27.37 3.19
N SER A 51 8.21 26.72 4.01
CA SER A 51 8.09 25.26 4.02
C SER A 51 7.60 24.68 2.69
N ALA A 52 6.82 25.45 1.93
CA ALA A 52 6.34 25.05 0.61
C ALA A 52 7.44 25.22 -0.45
N PHE A 53 8.24 26.27 -0.34
CA PHE A 53 9.44 26.47 -1.17
C PHE A 53 10.48 25.39 -0.92
N ASP A 54 10.80 25.09 0.33
CA ASP A 54 11.76 24.04 0.69
C ASP A 54 11.30 22.68 0.13
N ARG A 55 10.01 22.36 0.25
CA ARG A 55 9.42 21.14 -0.35
C ARG A 55 9.49 21.14 -1.88
N MET A 56 9.30 22.29 -2.51
CA MET A 56 9.39 22.41 -3.96
C MET A 56 10.84 22.25 -4.45
N GLU A 57 11.80 22.87 -3.77
CA GLU A 57 13.23 22.74 -4.07
C GLU A 57 13.68 21.29 -3.89
N GLU A 58 13.31 20.64 -2.79
CA GLU A 58 13.60 19.23 -2.55
C GLU A 58 12.97 18.31 -3.61
N ALA A 59 11.73 18.59 -4.04
CA ALA A 59 11.08 17.85 -5.13
C ALA A 59 11.77 18.09 -6.49
N LEU A 60 12.30 19.29 -6.72
CA LEU A 60 13.02 19.67 -7.92
C LEU A 60 14.41 19.00 -7.97
N GLU A 61 15.13 19.01 -6.85
CA GLU A 61 16.42 18.33 -6.69
C GLU A 61 16.29 16.82 -6.90
N ARG A 62 15.27 16.18 -6.31
CA ARG A 62 14.96 14.76 -6.57
C ARG A 62 14.73 14.49 -8.05
N ARG A 63 13.97 15.38 -8.71
CA ARG A 63 13.70 15.24 -10.14
C ARG A 63 14.94 15.44 -10.99
N PHE A 64 15.85 16.34 -10.60
CA PHE A 64 17.15 16.47 -11.25
C PHE A 64 18.08 15.28 -10.98
N ALA A 65 17.99 14.68 -9.81
CA ALA A 65 18.73 13.46 -9.50
C ALA A 65 18.36 12.34 -10.49
N ASP A 66 17.09 12.20 -10.85
CA ASP A 66 16.66 11.20 -11.85
C ASP A 66 17.26 11.43 -13.25
N PHE A 67 17.62 12.67 -13.61
CA PHE A 67 18.22 12.99 -14.91
C PHE A 67 19.75 12.98 -14.92
N SER A 68 20.40 12.80 -13.77
CA SER A 68 21.86 12.69 -13.73
C SER A 68 22.34 11.44 -14.45
N ASP A 69 23.32 11.60 -15.35
CA ASP A 69 23.95 10.49 -16.07
C ASP A 69 24.44 9.38 -15.12
N ALA A 70 24.94 9.76 -13.94
CA ALA A 70 25.38 8.80 -12.92
C ALA A 70 24.22 7.97 -12.36
N ASN A 71 23.04 8.58 -12.14
CA ASN A 71 21.86 7.86 -11.67
C ASN A 71 21.22 7.02 -12.78
N GLN A 72 21.24 7.48 -14.03
CA GLN A 72 20.82 6.66 -15.18
C GLN A 72 21.71 5.42 -15.33
N GLN A 73 23.03 5.56 -15.14
CA GLN A 73 23.94 4.41 -15.13
C GLN A 73 23.63 3.45 -13.98
N ARG A 74 23.37 3.95 -12.77
CA ARG A 74 22.95 3.12 -11.62
C ARG A 74 21.65 2.37 -11.89
N VAL A 75 20.65 3.01 -12.51
CA VAL A 75 19.40 2.36 -12.93
C VAL A 75 19.68 1.18 -13.85
N ILE A 76 20.54 1.37 -14.85
CA ILE A 76 20.95 0.30 -15.78
C ILE A 76 21.71 -0.81 -15.01
N GLN A 77 22.58 -0.45 -14.08
CA GLN A 77 23.32 -1.41 -13.26
C GLN A 77 22.37 -2.26 -12.40
N PHE A 78 21.35 -1.66 -11.77
CA PHE A 78 20.31 -2.39 -11.03
C PHE A 78 19.49 -3.32 -11.93
N PHE A 79 19.13 -2.86 -13.13
CA PHE A 79 18.38 -3.67 -14.08
C PHE A 79 19.13 -4.95 -14.47
N TYR A 80 20.46 -4.88 -14.58
CA TYR A 80 21.31 -6.02 -14.91
C TYR A 80 22.00 -6.66 -13.70
N ALA A 81 21.69 -6.22 -12.47
CA ALA A 81 22.43 -6.63 -11.27
C ALA A 81 22.41 -8.15 -11.07
N GLU A 82 21.25 -8.79 -11.27
CA GLU A 82 21.09 -10.24 -11.18
C GLU A 82 21.89 -10.97 -12.27
N SER A 83 21.80 -10.50 -13.52
CA SER A 83 22.51 -11.12 -14.66
C SER A 83 24.04 -11.01 -14.55
N ARG A 84 24.52 -9.95 -13.90
CA ARG A 84 25.95 -9.68 -13.68
C ARG A 84 26.47 -10.23 -12.35
N GLY A 85 25.59 -10.79 -11.52
CA GLY A 85 25.95 -11.26 -10.19
C GLY A 85 26.53 -10.16 -9.31
N VAL A 86 26.02 -8.92 -9.42
CA VAL A 86 26.53 -7.78 -8.64
C VAL A 86 26.34 -8.08 -7.15
N PRO A 87 27.40 -8.09 -6.33
CA PRO A 87 27.31 -8.41 -4.92
C PRO A 87 26.36 -7.47 -4.17
N ALA A 88 25.66 -7.97 -3.16
CA ALA A 88 24.71 -7.19 -2.36
C ALA A 88 25.33 -5.92 -1.76
N LYS A 89 26.61 -6.00 -1.32
CA LYS A 89 27.33 -4.84 -0.78
C LYS A 89 27.48 -3.71 -1.82
N GLU A 90 27.86 -4.05 -3.04
CA GLU A 90 28.00 -3.08 -4.14
C GLU A 90 26.64 -2.49 -4.52
N GLN A 91 25.58 -3.31 -4.52
CA GLN A 91 24.22 -2.82 -4.70
C GLN A 91 23.79 -1.80 -3.64
N VAL A 92 24.13 -2.03 -2.37
CA VAL A 92 23.85 -1.08 -1.28
C VAL A 92 24.62 0.23 -1.50
N GLU A 93 25.90 0.16 -1.86
CA GLU A 93 26.71 1.36 -2.13
C GLU A 93 26.14 2.19 -3.30
N MET A 94 25.73 1.52 -4.39
CA MET A 94 25.06 2.17 -5.52
C MET A 94 23.73 2.81 -5.12
N LEU A 95 22.95 2.14 -4.27
CA LEU A 95 21.67 2.65 -3.77
C LEU A 95 21.87 3.91 -2.93
N ILE A 96 22.80 3.87 -1.97
CA ILE A 96 23.11 5.01 -1.10
C ILE A 96 23.58 6.21 -1.93
N ALA A 97 24.44 5.97 -2.93
CA ALA A 97 24.93 7.01 -3.82
C ALA A 97 23.85 7.60 -4.75
N GLY A 98 22.74 6.90 -4.94
CA GLY A 98 21.59 7.32 -5.75
C GLY A 98 20.31 7.52 -4.94
N LYS A 99 20.38 7.65 -3.60
CA LYS A 99 19.21 7.63 -2.69
C LYS A 99 18.16 8.69 -2.99
N ASP A 100 18.57 9.82 -3.58
CA ASP A 100 17.67 10.92 -3.91
C ASP A 100 16.94 10.69 -5.25
N SER A 101 17.39 9.73 -6.05
CA SER A 101 16.74 9.33 -7.31
C SER A 101 15.65 8.29 -7.07
N SER A 102 14.43 8.67 -7.42
CA SER A 102 13.28 7.77 -7.44
C SER A 102 13.50 6.61 -8.42
N ALA A 103 14.12 6.89 -9.57
CA ALA A 103 14.39 5.89 -10.59
C ALA A 103 15.35 4.81 -10.09
N VAL A 104 16.42 5.19 -9.37
CA VAL A 104 17.39 4.25 -8.80
C VAL A 104 16.74 3.35 -7.74
N ALA A 105 16.00 3.95 -6.79
CA ALA A 105 15.30 3.20 -5.75
C ALA A 105 14.27 2.22 -6.36
N THR A 106 13.54 2.67 -7.38
CA THR A 106 12.56 1.83 -8.10
C THR A 106 13.24 0.68 -8.82
N ALA A 107 14.34 0.92 -9.53
CA ALA A 107 15.07 -0.11 -10.25
C ALA A 107 15.62 -1.17 -9.28
N ALA A 108 16.13 -0.75 -8.12
CA ALA A 108 16.59 -1.66 -7.08
C ALA A 108 15.44 -2.52 -6.50
N ALA A 109 14.26 -1.94 -6.28
CA ALA A 109 13.08 -2.62 -5.75
C ALA A 109 12.33 -3.52 -6.77
N GLN A 110 12.56 -3.33 -8.07
CA GLN A 110 11.95 -4.13 -9.13
C GLN A 110 12.74 -5.38 -9.52
N GLN A 111 13.92 -5.60 -8.93
CA GLN A 111 14.68 -6.82 -9.15
C GLN A 111 13.85 -8.04 -8.74
N ARG A 112 13.94 -9.13 -9.51
CA ARG A 112 13.20 -10.37 -9.21
C ARG A 112 13.59 -10.94 -7.87
N HIS A 113 14.90 -11.00 -7.61
CA HIS A 113 15.46 -11.34 -6.31
C HIS A 113 16.28 -10.17 -5.77
N ILE A 114 15.74 -9.51 -4.73
CA ILE A 114 16.43 -8.43 -4.04
C ILE A 114 17.22 -9.06 -2.87
N PRO A 115 18.55 -8.90 -2.79
CA PRO A 115 19.31 -9.36 -1.63
C PRO A 115 18.84 -8.67 -0.35
N GLU A 116 18.83 -9.40 0.78
CA GLU A 116 18.32 -8.89 2.06
C GLU A 116 18.93 -7.54 2.47
N ALA A 117 20.25 -7.38 2.36
CA ALA A 117 20.93 -6.13 2.69
C ALA A 117 20.42 -4.94 1.86
N VAL A 118 20.04 -5.18 0.59
CA VAL A 118 19.48 -4.15 -0.30
C VAL A 118 18.04 -3.82 0.10
N GLN A 119 17.26 -4.82 0.54
CA GLN A 119 15.90 -4.61 1.05
C GLN A 119 15.91 -3.67 2.28
N PHE A 120 16.79 -3.92 3.25
CA PHE A 120 16.95 -3.03 4.41
C PHE A 120 17.42 -1.63 4.02
N ALA A 121 18.44 -1.53 3.15
CA ALA A 121 18.96 -0.24 2.69
C ALA A 121 17.91 0.60 1.93
N LEU A 122 16.99 -0.06 1.20
CA LEU A 122 15.87 0.61 0.54
C LEU A 122 14.94 1.29 1.56
N VAL A 123 14.57 0.60 2.64
CA VAL A 123 13.71 1.18 3.66
C VAL A 123 14.44 2.26 4.47
N GLU A 124 15.71 2.05 4.79
CA GLU A 124 16.50 2.99 5.60
C GLU A 124 16.81 4.30 4.86
N HIS A 125 17.15 4.25 3.57
CA HIS A 125 17.65 5.42 2.84
C HIS A 125 16.71 5.95 1.76
N CYS A 126 15.70 5.16 1.36
CA CYS A 126 14.83 5.46 0.22
C CYS A 126 13.33 5.38 0.58
N SER A 127 12.96 5.40 1.87
CA SER A 127 11.55 5.32 2.32
C SER A 127 10.67 6.44 1.76
N GLN A 128 11.24 7.62 1.47
CA GLN A 128 10.55 8.73 0.82
C GLN A 128 10.01 8.40 -0.59
N HIS A 129 10.55 7.38 -1.26
CA HIS A 129 10.16 6.98 -2.61
C HIS A 129 9.03 5.96 -2.57
N ALA A 130 7.80 6.44 -2.42
CA ALA A 130 6.63 5.58 -2.25
C ALA A 130 6.45 4.51 -3.34
N TYR A 131 6.78 4.82 -4.60
CA TYR A 131 6.70 3.84 -5.70
C TYR A 131 7.70 2.68 -5.52
N ALA A 132 8.91 2.98 -5.04
CA ALA A 132 9.92 1.96 -4.74
C ALA A 132 9.51 1.12 -3.53
N MET A 133 8.96 1.74 -2.47
CA MET A 133 8.47 1.02 -1.29
C MET A 133 7.28 0.12 -1.63
N ARG A 134 6.38 0.57 -2.51
CA ARG A 134 5.30 -0.27 -3.05
C ARG A 134 5.84 -1.45 -3.86
N ALA A 135 6.84 -1.22 -4.72
CA ALA A 135 7.45 -2.31 -5.49
C ALA A 135 8.13 -3.35 -4.58
N LEU A 136 8.83 -2.88 -3.54
CA LEU A 136 9.43 -3.72 -2.50
C LEU A 136 8.36 -4.54 -1.75
N ALA A 137 7.25 -3.90 -1.35
CA ALA A 137 6.15 -4.58 -0.66
C ALA A 137 5.42 -5.60 -1.53
N VAL A 138 5.31 -5.39 -2.85
CA VAL A 138 4.69 -6.36 -3.77
C VAL A 138 5.59 -7.58 -4.05
N ASN A 139 6.90 -7.44 -3.86
CA ASN A 139 7.82 -8.52 -4.14
C ASN A 139 7.74 -9.61 -3.05
N MET A 140 7.24 -10.80 -3.42
CA MET A 140 7.09 -11.96 -2.53
C MET A 140 8.40 -12.46 -1.90
N GLY A 141 9.56 -12.10 -2.48
CA GLY A 141 10.88 -12.38 -1.94
C GLY A 141 11.31 -11.43 -0.80
N THR A 142 10.52 -10.40 -0.50
CA THR A 142 10.81 -9.44 0.57
C THR A 142 10.58 -10.08 1.93
N ARG A 143 11.57 -9.95 2.83
CA ARG A 143 11.47 -10.47 4.20
C ARG A 143 10.41 -9.70 4.98
N PRO A 144 9.57 -10.38 5.80
CA PRO A 144 8.57 -9.70 6.62
C PRO A 144 9.20 -8.65 7.54
N ALA A 145 10.36 -8.91 8.14
CA ALA A 145 11.05 -7.92 8.96
C ALA A 145 11.31 -6.57 8.26
N VAL A 146 11.54 -6.57 6.95
CA VAL A 146 11.75 -5.33 6.17
C VAL A 146 10.44 -4.54 5.97
N LEU A 147 9.30 -5.21 6.05
CA LEU A 147 7.99 -4.58 5.88
C LEU A 147 7.47 -3.92 7.16
N ALA A 148 7.99 -4.28 8.34
CA ALA A 148 7.53 -3.73 9.61
C ALA A 148 7.56 -2.18 9.64
N PRO A 149 8.62 -1.48 9.19
CA PRO A 149 8.63 -0.03 9.15
C PRO A 149 7.69 0.58 8.10
N LEU A 150 7.23 -0.21 7.12
CA LEU A 150 6.34 0.26 6.06
C LEU A 150 4.86 0.23 6.44
N VAL A 151 4.51 -0.36 7.58
CA VAL A 151 3.13 -0.42 8.09
C VAL A 151 2.58 0.97 8.38
N GLU A 152 3.40 1.86 8.93
CA GLU A 152 3.05 3.25 9.25
C GLU A 152 3.44 4.24 8.13
N HIS A 153 3.83 3.74 6.96
CA HIS A 153 4.28 4.58 5.85
C HIS A 153 3.18 5.59 5.46
N PRO A 154 3.48 6.87 5.16
CA PRO A 154 2.47 7.91 4.93
C PRO A 154 1.54 7.62 3.72
N ASP A 155 2.06 6.96 2.69
CA ASP A 155 1.28 6.55 1.51
C ASP A 155 0.39 5.32 1.79
N SER A 156 -0.92 5.46 1.59
CA SER A 156 -1.91 4.38 1.75
C SER A 156 -1.71 3.21 0.79
N ASP A 157 -1.18 3.45 -0.42
CA ASP A 157 -0.95 2.38 -1.40
C ASP A 157 0.23 1.50 -0.98
N VAL A 158 1.22 2.05 -0.26
CA VAL A 158 2.31 1.28 0.33
C VAL A 158 1.77 0.40 1.46
N ARG A 159 0.98 0.96 2.38
CA ARG A 159 0.35 0.18 3.47
C ARG A 159 -0.54 -0.94 2.95
N LEU A 160 -1.32 -0.68 1.89
CA LEU A 160 -2.14 -1.69 1.23
C LEU A 160 -1.30 -2.81 0.61
N ALA A 161 -0.17 -2.47 -0.03
CA ALA A 161 0.74 -3.46 -0.59
C ALA A 161 1.35 -4.35 0.51
N VAL A 162 1.71 -3.77 1.66
CA VAL A 162 2.21 -4.51 2.82
C VAL A 162 1.14 -5.47 3.36
N ALA A 163 -0.10 -5.01 3.51
CA ALA A 163 -1.23 -5.85 3.93
C ALA A 163 -1.48 -7.01 2.96
N ALA A 164 -1.43 -6.75 1.65
CA ALA A 164 -1.58 -7.78 0.63
C ALA A 164 -0.45 -8.82 0.67
N HIS A 165 0.80 -8.38 0.86
CA HIS A 165 1.96 -9.26 0.97
C HIS A 165 1.84 -10.18 2.18
N ILE A 166 1.62 -9.61 3.37
CA ILE A 166 1.51 -10.38 4.61
C ILE A 166 0.29 -11.30 4.58
N GLY A 167 -0.87 -10.81 4.12
CA GLY A 167 -2.07 -11.64 3.97
C GLY A 167 -1.85 -12.87 3.08
N ASN A 168 -1.11 -12.73 1.98
CA ASN A 168 -0.74 -13.87 1.13
C ASN A 168 0.29 -14.78 1.79
N ARG A 169 1.29 -14.21 2.48
CA ARG A 169 2.34 -14.97 3.17
C ARG A 169 1.86 -15.72 4.41
N MET A 170 0.81 -15.25 5.06
CA MET A 170 0.17 -15.93 6.20
C MET A 170 -0.57 -17.21 5.78
N LYS A 171 -0.97 -17.31 4.50
CA LYS A 171 -1.55 -18.54 3.93
C LYS A 171 -0.50 -19.62 3.64
N ILE A 172 0.78 -19.26 3.64
CA ILE A 172 1.91 -20.13 3.34
C ILE A 172 2.61 -20.48 4.64
N GLU A 173 2.88 -21.77 4.87
CA GLU A 173 3.64 -22.22 6.03
C GLU A 173 5.13 -21.93 5.85
N GLU A 174 5.69 -21.08 6.72
CA GLU A 174 7.11 -20.74 6.74
C GLU A 174 7.57 -20.63 8.19
N ILE A 175 7.96 -21.77 8.77
CA ILE A 175 8.24 -21.90 10.20
C ILE A 175 9.29 -20.89 10.68
N ALA A 176 10.35 -20.68 9.89
CA ALA A 176 11.45 -19.78 10.25
C ALA A 176 11.06 -18.30 10.30
N LEU A 177 10.01 -17.89 9.58
CA LEU A 177 9.60 -16.49 9.45
C LEU A 177 8.26 -16.21 10.12
N ASN A 178 7.71 -17.18 10.85
CA ASN A 178 6.36 -17.08 11.41
C ASN A 178 6.24 -15.97 12.45
N SER A 179 7.26 -15.80 13.30
CA SER A 179 7.32 -14.70 14.26
C SER A 179 7.37 -13.34 13.58
N GLU A 180 8.20 -13.18 12.54
CA GLU A 180 8.26 -11.92 11.79
C GLU A 180 6.95 -11.61 11.08
N LYS A 181 6.31 -12.61 10.45
CA LYS A 181 5.01 -12.44 9.81
C LYS A 181 3.94 -12.01 10.81
N GLN A 182 3.91 -12.63 11.99
CA GLN A 182 2.96 -12.29 13.04
C GLN A 182 3.18 -10.86 13.55
N ASN A 183 4.44 -10.46 13.79
CA ASN A 183 4.76 -9.09 14.23
C ASN A 183 4.26 -8.03 13.24
N VAL A 184 4.46 -8.25 11.93
CA VAL A 184 3.96 -7.31 10.91
C VAL A 184 2.44 -7.36 10.84
N PHE A 185 1.84 -8.54 10.95
CA PHE A 185 0.39 -8.69 10.96
C PHE A 185 -0.24 -7.89 12.11
N ASP A 186 0.26 -8.06 13.34
CA ASP A 186 -0.23 -7.36 14.53
C ASP A 186 -0.05 -5.84 14.38
N ALA A 187 1.09 -5.37 13.86
CA ALA A 187 1.29 -3.95 13.59
C ALA A 187 0.28 -3.38 12.57
N ILE A 188 -0.09 -4.15 11.53
CA ILE A 188 -1.10 -3.70 10.55
C ILE A 188 -2.50 -3.69 11.19
N VAL A 189 -2.79 -4.61 12.11
CA VAL A 189 -4.06 -4.63 12.86
C VAL A 189 -4.21 -3.38 13.72
N GLU A 190 -3.13 -2.91 14.35
CA GLU A 190 -3.14 -1.67 15.13
C GLU A 190 -3.44 -0.43 14.26
N CYS A 191 -2.92 -0.40 13.03
CA CYS A 191 -3.14 0.68 12.06
C CYS A 191 -4.17 0.30 10.98
N TYR A 192 -5.19 -0.49 11.33
CA TYR A 192 -6.08 -1.11 10.35
C TYR A 192 -6.90 -0.09 9.55
N GLU A 193 -6.94 -0.29 8.24
CA GLU A 193 -7.86 0.39 7.33
C GLU A 193 -8.82 -0.60 6.70
N GLY A 194 -10.09 -0.23 6.52
CA GLY A 194 -11.10 -1.09 5.91
C GLY A 194 -10.75 -1.61 4.50
N ARG A 195 -9.78 -1.00 3.80
CA ARG A 195 -9.27 -1.50 2.51
C ARG A 195 -8.39 -2.74 2.64
N PHE A 196 -7.89 -3.04 3.85
CA PHE A 196 -7.05 -4.20 4.13
C PHE A 196 -7.88 -5.48 4.33
N ALA A 197 -9.20 -5.37 4.51
CA ALA A 197 -10.09 -6.48 4.81
C ALA A 197 -9.92 -7.71 3.89
N PRO A 198 -9.83 -7.56 2.55
CA PRO A 198 -9.65 -8.70 1.63
C PRO A 198 -8.39 -9.54 1.89
N PHE A 199 -7.38 -8.97 2.53
CA PHE A 199 -6.09 -9.63 2.75
C PHE A 199 -5.95 -10.16 4.18
N LEU A 200 -6.45 -9.40 5.16
CA LEU A 200 -6.23 -9.71 6.58
C LEU A 200 -7.36 -10.54 7.19
N VAL A 201 -8.62 -10.25 6.85
CA VAL A 201 -9.78 -10.95 7.44
C VAL A 201 -9.69 -12.46 7.18
N PRO A 202 -9.38 -12.96 5.97
CA PRO A 202 -9.33 -14.41 5.73
C PRO A 202 -8.25 -15.17 6.49
N VAL A 203 -7.22 -14.48 7.00
CA VAL A 203 -6.09 -15.11 7.71
C VAL A 203 -6.09 -14.85 9.22
N CYS A 204 -6.96 -13.97 9.69
CA CYS A 204 -7.10 -13.67 11.12
C CYS A 204 -7.71 -14.87 11.85
N ARG A 205 -7.12 -15.23 13.00
CA ARG A 205 -7.51 -16.39 13.82
C ARG A 205 -8.05 -15.99 15.19
N ASP A 206 -8.17 -14.70 15.45
CA ASP A 206 -8.57 -14.14 16.73
C ASP A 206 -9.91 -13.42 16.58
N ALA A 207 -10.87 -13.79 17.43
CA ALA A 207 -12.23 -13.26 17.35
C ALA A 207 -12.32 -11.76 17.70
N ASP A 208 -11.47 -11.31 18.64
CA ASP A 208 -11.45 -9.91 19.08
C ASP A 208 -10.81 -9.04 17.99
N GLN A 209 -9.74 -9.52 17.35
CA GLN A 209 -9.15 -8.85 16.18
C GLN A 209 -10.15 -8.79 15.02
N ILE A 210 -10.93 -9.85 14.77
CA ILE A 210 -11.97 -9.83 13.72
C ILE A 210 -13.05 -8.79 14.03
N GLN A 211 -13.49 -8.68 15.29
CA GLN A 211 -14.43 -7.65 15.71
C GLN A 211 -13.86 -6.24 15.45
N GLN A 212 -12.61 -6.00 15.84
CA GLN A 212 -11.94 -4.72 15.57
C GLN A 212 -11.88 -4.41 14.06
N MET A 213 -11.49 -5.38 13.23
CA MET A 213 -11.46 -5.21 11.77
C MET A 213 -12.85 -4.91 11.21
N PHE A 214 -13.89 -5.56 11.73
CA PHE A 214 -15.27 -5.36 11.31
C PHE A 214 -15.73 -3.92 11.55
N ASP A 215 -15.47 -3.39 12.74
CA ASP A 215 -15.85 -2.02 13.14
C ASP A 215 -15.22 -0.94 12.24
N HIS A 216 -14.03 -1.22 11.70
CA HIS A 216 -13.29 -0.32 10.79
C HIS A 216 -13.50 -0.62 9.29
N THR A 217 -14.29 -1.63 8.94
CA THR A 217 -14.54 -2.03 7.56
C THR A 217 -15.88 -1.50 7.05
N THR A 218 -15.88 -0.97 5.82
CA THR A 218 -17.13 -0.60 5.16
C THR A 218 -17.90 -1.85 4.73
N MET A 219 -19.14 -1.96 5.20
CA MET A 219 -19.98 -3.14 4.93
C MET A 219 -20.56 -3.13 3.51
N THR A 220 -19.81 -3.72 2.60
CA THR A 220 -20.24 -4.11 1.26
C THR A 220 -20.51 -5.62 1.22
N PRO A 221 -21.34 -6.14 0.29
CA PRO A 221 -21.56 -7.59 0.17
C PRO A 221 -20.26 -8.39 0.01
N GLY A 222 -19.29 -7.85 -0.73
CA GLY A 222 -17.98 -8.47 -0.89
C GLY A 222 -17.19 -8.54 0.41
N ASN A 223 -17.17 -7.46 1.20
CA ASN A 223 -16.49 -7.46 2.50
C ASN A 223 -17.20 -8.35 3.52
N ALA A 224 -18.54 -8.31 3.57
CA ALA A 224 -19.34 -9.17 4.45
C ALA A 224 -19.00 -10.64 4.23
N ARG A 225 -18.82 -11.06 2.98
CA ARG A 225 -18.42 -12.44 2.65
C ARG A 225 -17.10 -12.87 3.29
N LEU A 226 -16.12 -11.97 3.38
CA LEU A 226 -14.83 -12.25 4.01
C LEU A 226 -15.00 -12.63 5.49
N PHE A 227 -15.88 -11.93 6.20
CA PHE A 227 -16.19 -12.21 7.60
C PHE A 227 -17.03 -13.48 7.73
N ILE A 228 -17.97 -13.73 6.84
CA ILE A 228 -18.80 -14.95 6.86
C ILE A 228 -17.95 -16.20 6.66
N ASP A 229 -17.03 -16.16 5.70
CA ASP A 229 -16.18 -17.30 5.36
C ASP A 229 -15.07 -17.54 6.39
N ASN A 230 -14.78 -16.58 7.29
CA ASN A 230 -13.80 -16.77 8.35
C ASN A 230 -14.42 -17.60 9.51
N PRO A 231 -13.85 -18.79 9.85
CA PRO A 231 -14.38 -19.65 10.90
C PRO A 231 -14.30 -19.05 12.31
N TYR A 232 -13.39 -18.09 12.54
CA TYR A 232 -13.20 -17.42 13.84
C TYR A 232 -14.08 -16.19 14.03
N SER A 233 -14.87 -15.82 13.02
CA SER A 233 -15.78 -14.67 13.14
C SER A 233 -16.77 -14.88 14.28
N PRO A 234 -16.89 -13.92 15.22
CA PRO A 234 -17.79 -14.05 16.35
C PRO A 234 -19.25 -13.94 15.89
N ASN A 235 -20.15 -14.57 16.65
CA ASN A 235 -21.58 -14.58 16.31
C ASN A 235 -22.19 -13.15 16.33
N GLY A 236 -21.63 -12.23 17.12
CA GLY A 236 -22.02 -10.81 17.11
C GLY A 236 -21.85 -10.17 15.73
N VAL A 237 -20.64 -10.26 15.15
CA VAL A 237 -20.36 -9.80 13.77
C VAL A 237 -21.31 -10.43 12.76
N LEU A 238 -21.56 -11.73 12.85
CA LEU A 238 -22.46 -12.43 11.94
C LEU A 238 -23.91 -11.91 12.07
N LEU A 239 -24.40 -11.67 13.29
CA LEU A 239 -25.73 -11.11 13.52
C LEU A 239 -25.86 -9.66 13.00
N ASP A 240 -24.81 -8.85 13.15
CA ASP A 240 -24.77 -7.49 12.62
C ASP A 240 -24.80 -7.48 11.09
N ILE A 241 -24.09 -8.42 10.45
CA ILE A 241 -24.19 -8.62 9.00
C ILE A 241 -25.61 -9.04 8.60
N ALA A 242 -26.22 -9.98 9.35
CA ALA A 242 -27.57 -10.48 9.08
C ALA A 242 -28.66 -9.39 9.18
N SER A 243 -28.48 -8.47 10.13
CA SER A 243 -29.41 -7.37 10.41
C SER A 243 -29.17 -6.14 9.53
N SER A 244 -28.03 -6.08 8.83
CA SER A 244 -27.67 -4.95 7.98
C SER A 244 -28.57 -4.81 6.75
N VAL A 245 -29.36 -3.74 6.75
CA VAL A 245 -30.28 -3.38 5.66
C VAL A 245 -29.51 -2.92 4.41
N THR A 246 -28.35 -2.29 4.60
CA THR A 246 -27.53 -1.76 3.50
C THR A 246 -26.94 -2.88 2.64
N THR A 247 -26.43 -3.95 3.26
CA THR A 247 -25.96 -5.13 2.53
C THR A 247 -27.09 -5.83 1.80
N ARG A 248 -28.28 -5.94 2.41
CA ARG A 248 -29.46 -6.57 1.79
C ARG A 248 -29.88 -5.95 0.46
N LEU A 249 -29.79 -4.62 0.37
CA LEU A 249 -30.25 -3.86 -0.80
C LEU A 249 -29.27 -3.89 -1.99
N MET A 250 -28.05 -4.42 -1.79
CA MET A 250 -27.02 -4.48 -2.82
C MET A 250 -27.04 -5.83 -3.57
N PRO A 251 -26.61 -5.89 -4.85
CA PRO A 251 -26.49 -7.15 -5.59
C PRO A 251 -25.58 -8.16 -4.86
N GLY A 252 -26.05 -9.41 -4.71
CA GLY A 252 -25.36 -10.47 -3.96
C GLY A 252 -25.53 -10.40 -2.43
N GLY A 253 -26.17 -9.36 -1.91
CA GLY A 253 -26.42 -9.20 -0.47
C GLY A 253 -27.41 -10.20 0.11
N ALA A 254 -28.47 -10.53 -0.64
CA ALA A 254 -29.48 -11.50 -0.18
C ALA A 254 -28.90 -12.92 0.00
N GLU A 255 -28.00 -13.34 -0.88
CA GLU A 255 -27.30 -14.63 -0.79
C GLU A 255 -26.38 -14.67 0.43
N ALA A 256 -25.56 -13.62 0.63
CA ALA A 256 -24.69 -13.51 1.80
C ALA A 256 -25.48 -13.58 3.13
N LEU A 257 -26.69 -13.02 3.18
CA LEU A 257 -27.55 -13.07 4.37
C LEU A 257 -28.13 -14.45 4.64
N GLU A 258 -28.52 -15.20 3.61
CA GLU A 258 -28.97 -16.59 3.79
C GLU A 258 -27.81 -17.49 4.24
N ASP A 259 -26.61 -17.27 3.72
CA ASP A 259 -25.41 -18.00 4.15
C ASP A 259 -25.05 -17.71 5.61
N VAL A 260 -25.25 -16.48 6.08
CA VAL A 260 -25.09 -16.15 7.52
C VAL A 260 -26.10 -16.89 8.38
N LYS A 261 -27.38 -16.91 7.98
CA LYS A 261 -28.43 -17.59 8.77
C LYS A 261 -28.15 -19.08 8.89
N THR A 262 -27.84 -19.74 7.78
CA THR A 262 -27.50 -21.16 7.77
C THR A 262 -26.26 -21.46 8.61
N LEU A 263 -25.23 -20.60 8.55
CA LEU A 263 -24.04 -20.70 9.38
C LEU A 263 -24.37 -20.57 10.89
N LEU A 264 -25.18 -19.58 11.26
CA LEU A 264 -25.60 -19.36 12.65
C LEU A 264 -26.44 -20.54 13.19
N GLU A 265 -27.40 -21.04 12.41
CA GLU A 265 -28.20 -22.23 12.75
C GLU A 265 -27.31 -23.46 12.94
N THR A 266 -26.29 -23.64 12.08
CA THR A 266 -25.33 -24.75 12.19
C THR A 266 -24.47 -24.63 13.46
N ARG A 267 -24.09 -23.41 13.85
CA ARG A 267 -23.32 -23.17 15.09
C ARG A 267 -24.15 -23.37 16.34
N LEU A 268 -25.41 -22.91 16.33
CA LEU A 268 -26.36 -23.07 17.43
C LEU A 268 -26.67 -24.55 17.69
N SER A 269 -26.99 -25.31 16.65
CA SER A 269 -27.25 -26.76 16.75
C SER A 269 -26.04 -27.54 17.31
N ARG A 270 -24.82 -27.22 16.87
CA ARG A 270 -23.58 -27.82 17.44
C ARG A 270 -23.35 -27.43 18.90
N ALA A 271 -23.71 -26.22 19.31
CA ALA A 271 -23.57 -25.79 20.70
C ALA A 271 -24.58 -26.52 21.61
N GLU A 272 -25.80 -26.75 21.11
CA GLU A 272 -26.83 -27.55 21.78
C GLU A 272 -26.36 -29.00 21.96
N ASP A 273 -25.80 -29.63 20.91
CA ASP A 273 -25.26 -30.99 20.96
C ASP A 273 -24.07 -31.15 21.93
N ASN A 274 -23.15 -30.17 21.98
CA ASN A 274 -22.02 -30.18 22.93
C ASN A 274 -22.42 -29.82 24.38
N SER A 275 -23.64 -29.33 24.59
CA SER A 275 -24.18 -29.01 25.91
C SER A 275 -25.07 -30.12 26.49
N ALA A 276 -25.33 -31.18 25.72
CA ALA A 276 -25.99 -32.38 26.22
C ALA A 276 -25.04 -33.11 27.19
N PRO A 277 -25.43 -33.35 28.45
CA PRO A 277 -24.59 -34.09 29.37
C PRO A 277 -24.45 -35.54 28.86
N GLU A 278 -23.22 -36.05 28.81
CA GLU A 278 -22.97 -37.48 28.66
C GLU A 278 -23.77 -38.22 29.75
N MET A 279 -24.80 -38.97 29.33
CA MET A 279 -25.58 -39.87 30.20
C MET A 279 -24.88 -41.21 30.37
#